data_AF-A0AAN5DIB8-F1
#
_entry.id   AF-A0AAN5DIB8-F1
#
_cell.length_a   1.000
_cell.length_b   1.000
_cell.length_c   1.000
_cell.angle_alpha   90.00
_cell.angle_beta   90.00
_cell.angle_gamma   90.00
#
_symmetry.space_group_name_H-M   'P 1'
#
loop_
_entity.id
_entity.type
_entity.pdbx_description
1 polymer ?
#
loop_
_entity_poly.entity_id
_entity_poly.type
_entity_poly.pdbx_seq_one_letter_code
_entity_poly.pdbx_strand_id
1 'polypeptide(L)'
;CIKCSLHQESSSHCSQGCKRSACPCYRCQLFDNRRAVSHLLWDLHETDNLSTEAKAIRYLLTSLASDSFNDDAFNYNEISHLFFHPTMTLPQKWAPLNQHIVELVRIALSLLPRFQGIDFGARSVVGA
;
A
#
# COMPACT_ATOMS: atom_id res chain seq x y z
N CYS A 1 0.80 -19.10 13.26
CA CYS A 1 1.32 -18.24 12.19
C CYS A 1 0.20 -17.92 11.19
N ILE A 2 -0.07 -16.64 10.90
CA ILE A 2 -1.18 -16.23 10.00
C ILE A 2 -0.98 -16.77 8.58
N LYS A 3 0.26 -16.79 8.06
CA LYS A 3 0.55 -17.35 6.72
C LYS A 3 0.16 -18.82 6.58
N CYS A 4 0.36 -19.66 7.59
CA CYS A 4 -0.11 -21.06 7.56
C CYS A 4 -1.64 -21.13 7.54
N SER A 5 -2.31 -20.30 8.34
CA SER A 5 -3.77 -20.24 8.36
C SER A 5 -4.39 -19.82 7.02
N LEU A 6 -3.74 -18.93 6.25
CA LEU A 6 -4.16 -18.55 4.89
C LEU A 6 -4.19 -19.74 3.91
N HIS A 7 -3.46 -20.81 4.24
CA HIS A 7 -3.40 -22.08 3.51
C HIS A 7 -4.16 -23.21 4.22
N GLN A 8 -5.00 -22.90 5.21
CA GLN A 8 -5.78 -23.87 5.98
C GLN A 8 -4.92 -24.87 6.76
N GLU A 9 -3.68 -24.49 7.08
CA GLU A 9 -2.75 -25.28 7.88
C GLU A 9 -2.71 -24.75 9.32
N SER A 10 -2.87 -25.64 10.28
CA SER A 10 -2.59 -25.36 11.68
C SER A 10 -1.08 -25.31 11.92
N SER A 11 -0.63 -24.41 12.79
CA SER A 11 0.80 -24.23 13.08
C SER A 11 1.03 -24.00 14.57
N SER A 12 2.04 -24.66 15.14
CA SER A 12 2.52 -24.42 16.51
C SER A 12 3.64 -23.37 16.61
N HIS A 13 4.09 -22.80 15.48
CA HIS A 13 5.19 -21.84 15.44
C HIS A 13 4.73 -20.38 15.31
N CYS A 14 5.61 -19.47 15.72
CA CYS A 14 5.52 -18.03 15.45
C CYS A 14 6.07 -17.69 14.05
N SER A 15 5.86 -16.46 13.58
CA SER A 15 6.23 -16.02 12.22
C SER A 15 7.69 -16.30 11.82
N GLN A 16 8.63 -16.27 12.77
CA GLN A 16 10.07 -16.47 12.54
C GLN A 16 10.43 -17.89 12.08
N GLY A 17 9.64 -18.90 12.47
CA GLY A 17 9.86 -20.31 12.09
C GLY A 17 8.98 -20.79 10.94
N CYS A 18 8.29 -19.87 10.26
CA CYS A 18 7.31 -20.26 9.25
C CYS A 18 7.97 -20.67 7.93
N LYS A 19 7.68 -21.91 7.47
CA LYS A 19 8.08 -22.38 6.13
C LYS A 19 7.51 -21.53 4.99
N ARG A 20 6.43 -20.79 5.25
CA ARG A 20 5.77 -19.88 4.31
C ARG A 20 6.21 -18.43 4.49
N SER A 21 7.26 -18.16 5.26
CA SER A 21 7.80 -16.81 5.48
C SER A 21 8.10 -16.07 4.16
N ALA A 22 8.60 -16.77 3.15
CA ALA A 22 8.85 -16.26 1.80
C ALA A 22 7.84 -16.76 0.74
N CYS A 23 6.62 -17.14 1.14
CA CYS A 23 5.62 -17.66 0.20
C CYS A 23 5.17 -16.56 -0.80
N PRO A 24 5.28 -16.79 -2.11
CA PRO A 24 4.94 -15.79 -3.13
C PRO A 24 3.45 -15.81 -3.52
N CYS A 25 2.59 -16.56 -2.81
CA CYS A 25 1.18 -16.61 -3.18
C CYS A 25 0.50 -15.27 -2.87
N TYR A 26 -0.48 -14.92 -3.70
CA TYR A 26 -1.23 -13.67 -3.59
C TYR A 26 -1.74 -13.39 -2.16
N ARG A 27 -2.29 -14.40 -1.47
CA ARG A 27 -2.80 -14.25 -0.09
C ARG A 27 -1.69 -13.90 0.91
N CYS A 28 -0.53 -14.55 0.81
CA CYS A 28 0.60 -14.28 1.71
C CYS A 28 1.24 -12.92 1.41
N GLN A 29 1.39 -12.55 0.14
CA GLN A 29 1.88 -11.23 -0.26
C GLN A 29 0.93 -10.12 0.22
N LEU A 30 -0.39 -10.29 0.03
CA LEU A 30 -1.38 -9.34 0.51
C LEU A 30 -1.32 -9.17 2.03
N PHE A 31 -1.13 -10.26 2.78
CA PHE A 31 -0.94 -10.19 4.23
C PHE A 31 0.34 -9.43 4.63
N ASP A 32 1.47 -9.68 3.95
CA ASP A 32 2.71 -8.94 4.21
C ASP A 32 2.55 -7.45 3.90
N ASN A 33 1.91 -7.13 2.78
CA ASN A 33 1.61 -5.76 2.38
C ASN A 33 0.74 -5.07 3.42
N ARG A 34 -0.36 -5.71 3.88
CA ARG A 34 -1.20 -5.19 4.97
C ARG A 34 -0.41 -4.88 6.23
N ARG A 35 0.44 -5.82 6.64
CA ARG A 35 1.26 -5.66 7.83
C ARG A 35 2.24 -4.49 7.67
N ALA A 36 2.92 -4.39 6.53
CA ALA A 36 3.83 -3.28 6.23
C ALA A 36 3.10 -1.93 6.28
N VAL A 37 1.89 -1.87 5.72
CA VAL A 37 1.07 -0.66 5.73
C VAL A 37 0.59 -0.29 7.12
N SER A 38 0.17 -1.24 7.95
CA SER A 38 -0.26 -0.95 9.32
C SER A 38 0.87 -0.31 10.15
N HIS A 39 2.13 -0.76 9.94
CA HIS A 39 3.28 -0.12 10.56
C HIS A 39 3.51 1.29 10.01
N LEU A 40 3.46 1.46 8.69
CA LEU A 40 3.60 2.77 8.06
C LEU A 40 2.53 3.76 8.53
N LEU A 41 1.25 3.38 8.50
CA LEU A 41 0.12 4.25 8.88
C LEU A 41 0.25 4.79 10.31
N TRP A 42 0.88 4.05 11.22
CA TRP A 42 1.19 4.52 12.56
C TRP A 42 2.17 5.70 12.51
N ASP A 43 3.22 5.60 11.69
CA ASP A 43 4.18 6.68 11.45
C ASP A 43 3.57 7.86 10.64
N LEU A 44 2.52 7.60 9.85
CA LEU A 44 1.83 8.63 9.05
C LEU A 44 0.73 9.39 9.82
N HIS A 45 0.33 8.94 11.02
CA HIS A 45 -0.91 9.37 11.70
C HIS A 45 -0.96 10.86 12.12
N GLU A 46 0.15 11.57 12.06
CA GLU A 46 0.33 12.85 12.74
C GLU A 46 0.32 14.09 11.81
N THR A 47 -0.69 14.25 10.95
CA THR A 47 -0.75 15.44 10.06
C THR A 47 -2.18 15.75 9.64
N ASP A 48 -2.77 16.80 10.23
CA ASP A 48 -4.08 17.34 9.81
C ASP A 48 -3.99 18.17 8.51
N ASN A 49 -2.77 18.52 8.08
CA ASN A 49 -2.51 19.33 6.88
C ASN A 49 -1.85 18.51 5.75
N LEU A 50 -2.42 17.36 5.41
CA LEU A 50 -1.97 16.59 4.24
C LEU A 50 -2.40 17.28 2.94
N SER A 51 -1.52 17.26 1.93
CA SER A 51 -1.90 17.60 0.56
C SER A 51 -2.95 16.61 0.04
N THR A 52 -3.61 16.99 -1.04
CA THR A 52 -4.61 16.16 -1.73
C THR A 52 -4.05 14.79 -2.12
N GLU A 53 -2.82 14.75 -2.63
CA GLU A 53 -2.13 13.51 -3.02
C GLU A 53 -1.80 12.64 -1.81
N ALA A 54 -1.33 13.26 -0.72
CA ALA A 54 -1.01 12.55 0.50
C ALA A 54 -2.28 11.99 1.18
N LYS A 55 -3.43 12.66 1.06
CA LYS A 55 -4.73 12.12 1.47
C LYS A 55 -5.13 10.91 0.64
N ALA A 56 -5.00 10.98 -0.68
CA ALA A 56 -5.28 9.85 -1.57
C ALA A 56 -4.39 8.64 -1.26
N ILE A 57 -3.08 8.85 -1.08
CA ILE A 57 -2.14 7.79 -0.65
C ILE A 57 -2.57 7.20 0.69
N ARG A 58 -2.82 8.05 1.70
CA ARG A 58 -3.24 7.57 3.03
C ARG A 58 -4.51 6.75 2.94
N TYR A 59 -5.47 7.15 2.11
CA TYR A 59 -6.70 6.41 1.89
C TYR A 59 -6.42 5.04 1.29
N LEU A 60 -5.67 4.97 0.17
CA LEU A 60 -5.32 3.72 -0.49
C LEU A 60 -4.61 2.75 0.47
N LEU A 61 -3.67 3.26 1.25
CA LEU A 61 -2.96 2.49 2.27
C LEU A 61 -3.92 2.01 3.38
N THR A 62 -4.80 2.88 3.86
CA THR A 62 -5.80 2.52 4.88
C THR A 62 -6.73 1.42 4.36
N SER A 63 -7.20 1.51 3.12
CA SER A 63 -8.01 0.49 2.48
C SER A 63 -7.26 -0.82 2.26
N LEU A 64 -5.98 -0.74 1.88
CA LEU A 64 -5.13 -1.92 1.75
C LEU A 64 -5.03 -2.65 3.10
N ALA A 65 -4.77 -1.91 4.19
CA ALA A 65 -4.67 -2.43 5.55
C ALA A 65 -5.98 -3.03 6.10
N SER A 66 -7.12 -2.38 5.83
CA SER A 66 -8.43 -2.76 6.38
C SER A 66 -9.20 -3.82 5.59
N ASP A 67 -8.69 -4.23 4.41
CA ASP A 67 -9.45 -5.08 3.47
C ASP A 67 -10.79 -4.46 3.05
N SER A 68 -10.89 -3.14 3.12
CA SER A 68 -12.12 -2.41 2.89
C SER A 68 -11.82 -1.18 2.05
N PHE A 69 -12.22 -1.23 0.79
CA PHE A 69 -12.21 -0.10 -0.10
C PHE A 69 -13.64 0.39 -0.31
N ASN A 70 -13.90 1.64 0.06
CA ASN A 70 -15.20 2.27 -0.17
C ASN A 70 -15.08 3.15 -1.42
N ASP A 71 -15.56 2.61 -2.54
CA ASP A 71 -15.54 3.27 -3.85
C ASP A 71 -16.19 4.67 -3.80
N ASP A 72 -17.30 4.80 -3.08
CA ASP A 72 -18.06 6.06 -2.97
C ASP A 72 -17.35 7.12 -2.12
N ALA A 73 -16.49 6.70 -1.19
CA ALA A 73 -15.72 7.60 -0.33
C ALA A 73 -14.34 7.95 -0.91
N PHE A 74 -13.94 7.30 -2.00
CA PHE A 74 -12.65 7.55 -2.63
C PHE A 74 -12.74 8.66 -3.68
N ASN A 75 -12.03 9.76 -3.45
CA ASN A 75 -12.03 10.88 -4.39
C ASN A 75 -11.06 10.62 -5.55
N TYR A 76 -11.58 10.07 -6.63
CA TYR A 76 -10.85 9.77 -7.86
C TYR A 76 -10.15 10.98 -8.49
N ASN A 77 -10.66 12.19 -8.26
CA ASN A 77 -10.00 13.40 -8.75
C ASN A 77 -8.67 13.66 -8.03
N GLU A 78 -8.53 13.23 -6.77
CA GLU A 78 -7.29 13.38 -5.98
C GLU A 78 -6.19 12.46 -6.50
N ILE A 79 -6.58 11.29 -7.01
CA ILE A 79 -5.64 10.36 -7.66
C ILE A 79 -5.12 10.92 -8.99
N SER A 80 -5.91 11.73 -9.69
CA SER A 80 -5.47 12.32 -10.95
C SER A 80 -4.22 13.19 -10.73
N HIS A 81 -4.15 13.93 -9.63
CA HIS A 81 -2.96 14.71 -9.27
C HIS A 81 -1.73 13.81 -9.03
N LEU A 82 -1.94 12.64 -8.44
CA LEU A 82 -0.90 11.62 -8.24
C LEU A 82 -0.22 11.19 -9.55
N PHE A 83 -1.00 11.06 -10.63
CA PHE A 83 -0.54 10.51 -11.91
C PHE A 83 -0.18 11.58 -12.95
N PHE A 84 -0.82 12.74 -12.90
CA PHE A 84 -0.66 13.80 -13.92
C PHE A 84 0.36 14.87 -13.53
N HIS A 85 0.79 14.95 -12.26
CA HIS A 85 1.85 15.89 -11.85
C HIS A 85 3.21 15.19 -11.78
N PRO A 86 4.29 15.80 -12.33
CA PRO A 86 5.62 15.21 -12.32
C PRO A 86 6.27 15.17 -10.93
N THR A 87 5.75 15.98 -9.99
CA THR A 87 6.26 16.10 -8.63
C THR A 87 5.11 16.03 -7.65
N MET A 88 5.26 15.18 -6.64
CA MET A 88 4.31 15.03 -5.56
C MET A 88 4.93 15.54 -4.27
N THR A 89 4.23 16.45 -3.60
CA THR A 89 4.67 16.97 -2.30
C THR A 89 4.18 16.05 -1.20
N LEU A 90 5.04 15.13 -0.77
CA LEU A 90 4.77 14.31 0.41
C LEU A 90 5.28 15.00 1.68
N PRO A 91 4.64 14.78 2.84
CA PRO A 91 5.18 15.23 4.11
C PRO A 91 6.63 14.80 4.25
N GLN A 92 7.51 15.67 4.74
CA GLN A 92 8.95 15.40 4.83
C GLN A 92 9.27 14.13 5.64
N LYS A 93 8.44 13.82 6.65
CA LYS A 93 8.49 12.58 7.43
C LYS A 93 8.26 11.30 6.59
N TRP A 94 7.63 11.40 5.43
CA TRP A 94 7.39 10.28 4.51
C TRP A 94 8.55 10.07 3.54
N ALA A 95 9.44 11.04 3.36
CA ALA A 95 10.58 10.96 2.45
C ALA A 95 11.42 9.67 2.59
N PRO A 96 11.81 9.21 3.80
CA PRO A 96 12.56 7.95 3.95
C PRO A 96 11.74 6.70 3.55
N LEU A 97 10.42 6.82 3.48
CA LEU A 97 9.47 5.75 3.18
C LEU A 97 8.95 5.82 1.74
N ASN A 98 9.36 6.81 0.95
CA ASN A 98 8.81 7.07 -0.39
C ASN A 98 8.77 5.84 -1.28
N GLN A 99 9.85 5.07 -1.36
CA GLN A 99 9.89 3.87 -2.21
C GLN A 99 8.88 2.80 -1.76
N HIS A 100 8.74 2.60 -0.44
CA HIS A 100 7.74 1.67 0.10
C HIS A 100 6.32 2.18 -0.11
N ILE A 101 6.07 3.47 0.10
CA ILE A 101 4.75 4.10 -0.12
C ILE A 101 4.33 3.92 -1.58
N VAL A 102 5.22 4.21 -2.53
CA VAL A 102 4.94 4.08 -3.96
C VAL A 102 4.58 2.63 -4.32
N GLU A 103 5.32 1.65 -3.81
CA GLU A 103 5.05 0.25 -4.09
C GLU A 103 3.70 -0.21 -3.51
N LEU A 104 3.40 0.17 -2.27
CA LEU A 104 2.13 -0.19 -1.63
C LEU A 104 0.93 0.49 -2.28
N VAL A 105 1.11 1.71 -2.78
CA VAL A 105 0.10 2.40 -3.59
C VAL A 105 -0.14 1.66 -4.90
N ARG A 106 0.91 1.21 -5.62
CA ARG A 106 0.74 0.38 -6.82
C ARG A 106 -0.01 -0.91 -6.53
N ILE A 107 0.35 -1.59 -5.44
CA ILE A 107 -0.36 -2.78 -5.00
C ILE A 107 -1.83 -2.44 -4.74
N ALA A 108 -2.13 -1.41 -3.96
CA ALA A 108 -3.50 -1.00 -3.68
C ALA A 108 -4.30 -0.73 -4.96
N LEU A 109 -3.71 -0.02 -5.93
CA LEU A 109 -4.34 0.27 -7.22
C LEU A 109 -4.60 -1.01 -8.04
N SER A 110 -3.67 -1.97 -8.04
CA SER A 110 -3.82 -3.24 -8.76
C SER A 110 -4.98 -4.10 -8.22
N LEU A 111 -5.37 -3.89 -6.96
CA LEU A 111 -6.48 -4.59 -6.32
C LEU A 111 -7.85 -3.99 -6.66
N LEU A 112 -7.88 -2.76 -7.19
CA LEU A 112 -9.11 -2.06 -7.50
C LEU A 112 -9.58 -2.41 -8.91
N PRO A 113 -10.78 -3.01 -9.09
CA PRO A 113 -11.27 -3.44 -10.40
C PRO A 113 -11.24 -2.33 -11.46
N ARG A 114 -11.53 -1.09 -11.05
CA ARG A 114 -11.58 0.10 -11.93
C ARG A 114 -10.21 0.53 -12.47
N PHE A 115 -9.13 0.11 -11.82
CA PHE A 115 -7.75 0.43 -12.20
C PHE A 115 -7.02 -0.78 -12.81
N GLN A 116 -7.70 -1.93 -12.94
CA GLN A 116 -7.14 -3.09 -13.63
C GLN A 116 -6.89 -2.77 -15.11
N GLY A 117 -5.70 -3.12 -15.60
CA GLY A 117 -5.28 -2.86 -16.97
C GLY A 117 -4.73 -1.45 -17.22
N ILE A 118 -4.71 -0.58 -16.21
CA ILE A 118 -3.98 0.69 -16.29
C ILE A 118 -2.51 0.40 -15.97
N ASP A 119 -1.64 0.60 -16.95
CA ASP A 119 -0.20 0.60 -16.73
C ASP A 119 0.19 1.89 -16.03
N PHE A 120 0.45 1.78 -14.72
CA PHE A 120 0.89 2.91 -13.90
C PHE A 120 2.35 3.30 -14.15
N GLY A 121 3.05 2.62 -15.05
CA GLY A 121 4.36 3.00 -15.56
C GLY A 121 5.43 3.04 -14.47
N ALA A 122 6.44 2.18 -14.59
CA ALA A 122 7.72 2.41 -13.93
C ALA A 122 8.35 3.68 -14.51
N ARG A 123 7.92 4.86 -14.06
CA ARG A 123 8.71 6.09 -14.23
C ARG A 123 9.95 5.89 -13.37
N SER A 124 10.99 5.41 -14.02
CA SER A 124 12.36 5.36 -13.53
C SER A 124 12.67 6.70 -12.90
N VAL A 125 12.97 6.69 -11.59
CA VAL A 125 13.56 7.85 -10.94
C VAL A 125 14.96 7.97 -11.54
N VAL A 126 15.06 8.64 -12.68
CA VAL A 126 16.35 9.02 -13.25
C VAL A 126 16.89 10.10 -12.32
N GLY A 127 17.79 9.70 -11.43
CA GLY A 127 18.56 10.61 -10.62
C GLY A 127 19.33 11.57 -11.53
N ALA A 128 19.13 12.86 -11.30
CA ALA A 128 20.07 13.89 -11.68
C ALA A 128 21.14 14.03 -10.58
#